data_AF-A0A8J5WHL5-F1
#
_entry.id   AF-A0A8J5WHL5-F1
#
_cell.length_a   1.000
_cell.length_b   1.000
_cell.length_c   1.000
_cell.angle_alpha   90.00
_cell.angle_beta   90.00
_cell.angle_gamma   90.00
#
_symmetry.space_group_name_H-M   'P 1'
#
loop_
_entity.id
_entity.type
_entity.pdbx_description
1 polymer ?
#
loop_
_entity_poly.entity_id
_entity_poly.type
_entity_poly.pdbx_seq_one_letter_code
_entity_poly.pdbx_strand_id
1 'polypeptide(L)'
;MEEIEADKLSKEDIDVRLKWLGLFHRRKHQYGRFMMRLKLPNGVTTSEQTRYLASVIEAYGEEGCADVTTRQNWQIRGVTLPDVPGARRQDTGEGHGGLRR
;
A
#
# COMPACT_ATOMS: atom_id res chain seq x y z
N MET A 1 -23.53 4.73 5.35
CA MET A 1 -23.17 5.47 4.11
C MET A 1 -22.75 6.86 4.54
N GLU A 2 -21.67 6.94 5.31
CA GLU A 2 -21.13 8.17 5.86
C GLU A 2 -19.76 7.82 6.46
N GLU A 3 -18.85 8.78 6.45
CA GLU A 3 -17.42 8.72 6.84
C GLU A 3 -16.41 8.28 5.77
N ILE A 4 -16.40 9.03 4.66
CA ILE A 4 -15.14 9.41 3.99
C ILE A 4 -15.22 10.92 3.68
N GLU A 5 -15.23 11.75 4.73
CA GLU A 5 -15.21 13.22 4.64
C GLU A 5 -14.06 13.77 5.51
N ALA A 6 -12.83 13.38 5.19
CA ALA A 6 -11.64 14.11 5.61
C ALA A 6 -10.55 13.87 4.56
N ASP A 7 -10.22 14.92 3.80
CA ASP A 7 -9.36 14.94 2.61
C ASP A 7 -10.03 14.37 1.34
N LYS A 8 -10.74 15.24 0.60
CA LYS A 8 -11.60 14.88 -0.55
C LYS A 8 -10.79 14.46 -1.78
N LEU A 9 -10.14 13.30 -1.69
CA LEU A 9 -9.83 12.50 -2.88
C LEU A 9 -11.16 12.15 -3.53
N SER A 10 -11.35 12.60 -4.77
CA SER A 10 -12.56 12.28 -5.51
C SER A 10 -12.66 10.76 -5.74
N LYS A 11 -13.88 10.28 -6.00
CA LYS A 11 -14.10 8.86 -6.38
C LYS A 11 -13.18 8.43 -7.54
N GLU A 12 -12.91 9.35 -8.45
CA GLU A 12 -12.00 9.15 -9.58
C GLU A 12 -10.53 9.05 -9.14
N ASP A 13 -10.11 9.84 -8.15
CA ASP A 13 -8.78 9.71 -7.56
C ASP A 13 -8.56 8.31 -6.99
N ILE A 14 -9.52 7.86 -6.19
CA ILE A 14 -9.44 6.57 -5.48
C ILE A 14 -9.46 5.38 -6.44
N ASP A 15 -10.34 5.40 -7.45
CA ASP A 15 -10.52 4.26 -8.34
C ASP A 15 -9.55 4.25 -9.53
N VAL A 16 -9.06 5.42 -9.93
CA VAL A 16 -8.32 5.60 -11.19
C VAL A 16 -6.94 6.17 -10.90
N ARG A 17 -6.83 7.37 -10.32
CA ARG A 17 -5.52 8.05 -10.22
C ARG A 17 -4.54 7.33 -9.28
N LEU A 18 -5.02 6.73 -8.20
CA LEU A 18 -4.20 5.93 -7.28
C LEU A 18 -3.54 4.70 -7.94
N LYS A 19 -4.05 4.22 -9.09
CA LYS A 19 -3.39 3.13 -9.84
C LYS A 19 -2.01 3.52 -10.36
N TRP A 20 -1.76 4.80 -10.63
CA TRP A 20 -0.43 5.28 -11.02
C TRP A 20 0.60 5.16 -9.89
N LEU A 21 0.13 5.18 -8.64
CA LEU A 21 0.93 4.90 -7.45
C LEU A 21 0.96 3.41 -7.10
N GLY A 22 0.34 2.55 -7.91
CA GLY A 22 0.27 1.11 -7.69
C GLY A 22 -0.83 0.68 -6.71
N LEU A 23 -1.76 1.56 -6.35
CA LEU A 23 -2.86 1.30 -5.43
C LEU A 23 -4.17 1.04 -6.19
N PHE A 24 -4.83 -0.06 -5.85
CA PHE A 24 -6.02 -0.55 -6.52
C PHE A 24 -7.15 -0.73 -5.51
N HIS A 25 -8.13 0.15 -5.55
CA HIS A 25 -9.30 0.07 -4.68
C HIS A 25 -10.15 -1.18 -4.98
N ARG A 26 -10.41 -2.01 -3.95
CA ARG A 26 -11.20 -3.25 -4.06
C ARG A 26 -12.70 -3.05 -3.80
N ARG A 27 -13.29 -2.00 -4.36
CA ARG A 27 -14.69 -1.56 -4.12
C ARG A 27 -15.74 -2.67 -3.95
N LYS A 28 -15.74 -3.68 -4.83
CA LYS A 28 -16.80 -4.71 -4.87
C LYS A 28 -16.66 -5.81 -3.81
N HIS A 29 -15.44 -6.15 -3.43
CA HIS A 29 -15.16 -7.36 -2.63
C HIS A 29 -14.53 -7.06 -1.27
N GLN A 30 -13.86 -5.92 -1.11
CA GLN A 30 -13.29 -5.43 0.14
C GLN A 30 -13.35 -3.90 0.13
N TYR A 31 -14.48 -3.35 0.57
CA TYR A 31 -14.70 -1.90 0.53
C TYR A 31 -13.72 -1.17 1.48
N GLY A 32 -13.15 -0.05 1.03
CA GLY A 32 -12.19 0.73 1.81
C GLY A 32 -10.78 0.14 1.88
N ARG A 33 -10.54 -1.02 1.23
CA ARG A 33 -9.24 -1.68 1.17
C ARG A 33 -8.61 -1.57 -0.22
N PHE A 34 -7.29 -1.53 -0.23
CA PHE A 34 -6.48 -1.41 -1.42
C PHE A 34 -5.59 -2.64 -1.58
N MET A 35 -5.44 -3.05 -2.84
CA MET A 35 -4.32 -3.88 -3.23
C MET A 35 -3.20 -2.95 -3.69
N MET A 36 -1.98 -3.18 -3.22
CA MET A 36 -0.80 -2.45 -3.65
C MET A 36 0.10 -3.36 -4.46
N ARG A 37 0.50 -2.90 -5.66
CA ARG A 37 1.45 -3.59 -6.54
C ARG A 37 2.77 -2.85 -6.56
N LEU A 38 3.85 -3.57 -6.27
CA LEU A 38 5.20 -3.01 -6.29
C LEU A 38 5.74 -2.86 -7.72
N LYS A 39 6.88 -2.20 -7.87
CA LYS A 39 7.68 -2.24 -9.09
C LYS A 39 8.92 -3.07 -8.79
N LEU A 40 9.01 -4.25 -9.39
CA LEU A 40 10.07 -5.21 -9.14
C LEU A 40 10.72 -5.63 -10.46
N PRO A 41 11.81 -4.99 -10.90
CA PRO A 41 12.50 -5.40 -12.12
C PRO A 41 13.08 -6.80 -11.94
N ASN A 42 12.87 -7.66 -12.95
CA ASN A 42 13.30 -9.07 -12.96
C ASN A 42 12.78 -9.93 -11.79
N GLY A 43 11.82 -9.45 -11.02
CA GLY A 43 11.28 -10.19 -9.88
C GLY A 43 12.26 -10.43 -8.74
N VAL A 44 13.36 -9.67 -8.67
CA VAL A 44 14.40 -9.87 -7.65
C VAL A 44 14.05 -9.14 -6.36
N THR A 45 13.85 -9.89 -5.26
CA THR A 45 13.72 -9.37 -3.90
C THR A 45 14.83 -9.88 -2.98
N THR A 46 15.22 -9.06 -2.00
CA THR A 46 16.08 -9.50 -0.89
C THR A 46 15.26 -10.10 0.25
N SER A 47 15.89 -10.91 1.10
CA SER A 47 15.22 -11.49 2.26
C SER A 47 14.70 -10.44 3.25
N GLU A 48 15.38 -9.30 3.34
CA GLU A 48 14.96 -8.14 4.14
C GLU A 48 13.69 -7.49 3.61
N GLN A 49 13.61 -7.26 2.29
CA GLN A 49 12.41 -6.73 1.64
C GLN A 49 11.21 -7.66 1.85
N THR A 50 11.40 -8.97 1.71
CA THR A 50 10.32 -9.95 1.93
C THR A 50 9.84 -9.96 3.37
N ARG A 51 10.75 -9.91 4.36
CA ARG A 51 10.37 -9.82 5.78
C ARG A 51 9.65 -8.51 6.09
N TYR A 52 10.08 -7.39 5.50
CA TYR A 52 9.39 -6.12 5.64
C TYR A 52 7.96 -6.19 5.09
N LEU A 53 7.78 -6.75 3.89
CA LEU A 53 6.44 -6.94 3.31
C LEU A 53 5.56 -7.81 4.20
N ALA A 54 6.11 -8.88 4.81
CA ALA A 54 5.41 -9.71 5.79
C ALA A 54 4.94 -8.88 7.01
N SER A 55 5.81 -8.06 7.59
CA SER A 55 5.45 -7.21 8.74
C SER A 55 4.36 -6.18 8.42
N VAL A 56 4.33 -5.68 7.18
CA VAL A 56 3.29 -4.73 6.73
C VAL A 56 1.95 -5.43 6.59
N ILE A 57 1.91 -6.63 5.99
CA ILE A 57 0.64 -7.37 5.82
C ILE A 57 0.08 -7.90 7.15
N GLU A 58 0.95 -8.23 8.11
CA GLU A 58 0.54 -8.71 9.44
C GLU A 58 -0.32 -7.68 10.19
N ALA A 59 -0.07 -6.38 9.98
CA ALA A 59 -0.88 -5.30 10.55
C ALA A 59 -2.35 -5.32 10.09
N TYR A 60 -2.66 -6.01 8.98
CA TYR A 60 -4.00 -6.10 8.41
C TYR A 60 -4.77 -7.37 8.78
N GLY A 61 -4.17 -8.27 9.57
CA GLY A 61 -4.85 -9.48 10.08
C GLY A 61 -5.45 -10.34 8.96
N GLU A 62 -6.72 -10.75 9.14
CA GLU A 62 -7.43 -11.62 8.18
C GLU A 62 -7.61 -10.99 6.78
N GLU A 63 -7.57 -9.66 6.67
CA GLU A 63 -7.65 -8.94 5.41
C GLU A 63 -6.28 -8.78 4.72
N GLY A 64 -5.21 -9.11 5.43
CA GLY A 64 -3.82 -9.01 5.00
C GLY A 64 -3.32 -10.29 4.33
N CYS A 65 -2.90 -10.19 3.08
CA CYS A 65 -2.17 -11.26 2.42
C CYS A 65 -1.29 -10.73 1.29
N ALA A 66 -0.41 -11.59 0.76
CA ALA A 66 0.45 -11.27 -0.37
C ALA A 66 0.35 -12.36 -1.45
N ASP A 67 0.39 -11.93 -2.71
CA ASP A 67 0.36 -12.80 -3.90
C ASP A 67 1.58 -12.55 -4.79
N VAL A 68 2.10 -13.61 -5.40
CA VAL A 68 3.04 -13.52 -6.52
C VAL A 68 2.25 -13.48 -7.82
N THR A 69 2.52 -12.48 -8.66
CA THR A 69 1.83 -12.29 -9.94
C THR A 69 2.51 -13.04 -11.08
N THR A 70 1.77 -13.24 -12.17
CA THR A 70 2.29 -13.81 -13.43
C THR A 70 3.40 -12.98 -14.09
N ARG A 71 3.64 -11.75 -13.61
CA ARG A 71 4.74 -10.87 -14.04
C ARG A 71 5.88 -10.83 -13.03
N GLN A 72 6.05 -11.89 -12.24
CA GLN A 72 7.13 -12.05 -11.26
C GLN A 72 7.21 -10.88 -10.27
N ASN A 73 6.06 -10.45 -9.76
CA ASN A 73 5.99 -9.27 -8.91
C ASN A 73 5.06 -9.52 -7.72
N TRP A 74 5.27 -8.79 -6.63
CA TRP A 74 4.49 -8.88 -5.41
C TRP A 74 3.26 -7.96 -5.45
N GLN A 75 2.16 -8.49 -4.93
CA GLN A 75 0.96 -7.74 -4.59
C GLN A 75 0.63 -7.96 -3.12
N ILE A 76 0.40 -6.88 -2.38
CA ILE A 76 -0.08 -6.94 -1.00
C ILE A 76 -1.53 -6.46 -0.92
N ARG A 77 -2.28 -7.01 0.03
CA ARG A 77 -3.70 -6.71 0.27
C ARG A 77 -3.92 -6.30 1.73
N GLY A 78 -5.06 -5.65 1.98
CA GLY A 78 -5.45 -5.18 3.31
C GLY A 78 -5.14 -3.71 3.59
N VAL A 79 -4.36 -3.06 2.71
CA VAL A 79 -3.92 -1.67 2.86
C VAL A 79 -5.11 -0.72 2.97
N THR A 80 -5.05 0.22 3.92
CA THR A 80 -6.04 1.29 4.08
C THR A 80 -5.51 2.61 3.51
N LEU A 81 -6.41 3.51 3.12
CA LEU A 81 -6.00 4.80 2.55
C LEU A 81 -5.14 5.65 3.51
N PRO A 82 -5.42 5.72 4.83
CA PRO A 82 -4.57 6.46 5.78
C PRO A 82 -3.12 5.97 5.87
N ASP A 83 -2.88 4.69 5.59
CA ASP A 83 -1.54 4.08 5.66
C ASP A 83 -0.69 4.36 4.41
N VAL A 84 -1.30 4.89 3.35
CA VAL A 84 -0.60 5.21 2.11
C VAL A 84 0.32 6.41 2.36
N PRO A 85 1.64 6.29 2.14
CA PRO A 85 2.56 7.41 2.27
C PRO A 85 2.16 8.56 1.35
N GLY A 86 1.85 9.72 1.92
CA GLY A 86 1.34 10.90 1.21
C GLY A 86 -0.17 11.17 1.34
N ALA A 87 -0.97 10.21 1.84
CA ALA A 87 -2.35 10.46 2.24
C ALA A 87 -2.43 11.22 3.57
N ARG A 88 -1.44 11.03 4.45
CA ARG A 88 -1.22 11.86 5.64
C ARG A 88 -0.24 12.98 5.29
N ARG A 89 -0.63 14.26 5.50
CA ARG A 89 0.33 15.38 5.53
C ARG A 89 1.50 14.97 6.43
N GLN A 90 2.71 14.97 5.87
CA GLN A 90 3.93 14.75 6.64
C GLN A 90 4.10 15.94 7.60
N ASP A 91 3.71 15.76 8.87
CA ASP A 91 4.48 16.40 9.94
C ASP A 91 5.85 15.74 9.89
N THR A 92 6.78 16.45 9.27
CA THR A 92 8.19 16.09 9.22
C THR A 92 8.77 16.36 10.61
N GLY A 93 8.44 15.47 11.55
CA GLY A 93 9.10 15.35 12.84
C GLY A 93 10.23 14.34 12.72
N GLU A 94 11.44 14.87 12.61
CA GLU A 94 12.77 14.29 12.79
C GLU A 94 12.90 12.82 13.21
N GLY A 95 13.86 12.14 12.56
CA GLY A 95 14.73 11.21 13.27
C GLY A 95 14.76 9.77 12.76
N HIS A 96 15.12 9.51 11.49
CA HIS A 96 15.74 8.23 11.13
C HIS A 96 17.16 8.51 10.63
N GLY A 97 18.10 8.26 11.53
CA GLY A 97 19.52 8.51 11.39
C GLY A 97 20.13 7.82 10.17
N GLY A 98 21.05 8.55 9.54
CA GLY A 98 21.79 8.08 8.39
C GLY A 98 22.60 6.84 8.68
N LEU A 99 22.45 5.84 7.81
CA LEU A 99 23.44 4.80 7.61
C LEU A 99 24.62 5.44 6.84
N ARG A 100 25.61 5.95 7.58
CA ARG A 100 26.98 6.06 7.08
C ARG A 100 27.79 4.92 7.71
N ARG A 101 28.70 4.41 6.88
CA ARG A 101 29.57 3.25 7.06
C ARG A 101 30.16 3.08 8.45
#